data_AF-A0A1C4J501-F1
#
_entry.id   AF-A0A1C4J501-F1
#
_cell.length_a   1.000
_cell.length_b   1.000
_cell.length_c   1.000
_cell.angle_alpha   90.00
_cell.angle_beta   90.00
_cell.angle_gamma   90.00
#
_symmetry.space_group_name_H-M   'P 1'
#
loop_
_entity.id
_entity.type
_entity.pdbx_description
1 polymer ?
#
loop_
_entity_poly.entity_id
_entity_poly.type
_entity_poly.pdbx_seq_one_letter_code
_entity_poly.pdbx_strand_id
1 'polypeptide(L)'
;MRVQGANRPWVRRGYDEKRLWMAMPYMPHSRAWLHGALGEFIRPHWNRSVSPGRWEIAKPHLKVLIEALASHFGEVDVYLEFSTTEQCHEKCQTAGGDDCTCSCRGEQHGGGTYWTEWLMVREGVLIGPVGRVERHYIVRSEDVCR
;
A
#
# COMPACT_ATOMS: atom_id res chain seq x y z
N MET A 1 -18.35 -28.72 1.27
CA MET A 1 -18.04 -27.54 0.45
C MET A 1 -17.54 -26.44 1.39
N ARG A 2 -16.23 -26.39 1.66
CA ARG A 2 -15.62 -25.37 2.53
C ARG A 2 -15.23 -24.18 1.66
N VAL A 3 -15.87 -23.04 1.87
CA VAL A 3 -15.40 -21.75 1.34
C VAL A 3 -14.10 -21.46 2.09
N GLN A 4 -12.97 -21.54 1.38
CA GLN A 4 -11.68 -21.12 1.92
C GLN A 4 -11.81 -19.64 2.28
N GLY A 5 -11.54 -19.29 3.54
CA GLY A 5 -11.67 -17.92 4.04
C GLY A 5 -10.92 -16.95 3.13
N ALA A 6 -11.64 -15.98 2.57
CA ALA A 6 -11.06 -14.98 1.69
C ALA A 6 -10.04 -14.17 2.50
N ASN A 7 -8.75 -14.43 2.28
CA ASN A 7 -7.70 -13.57 2.81
C ASN A 7 -7.93 -12.17 2.21
N ARG A 8 -8.20 -11.16 3.05
CA ARG A 8 -8.38 -9.78 2.60
C ARG A 8 -7.16 -9.37 1.76
N PRO A 9 -7.33 -8.68 0.62
CA PRO A 9 -6.17 -8.21 -0.13
C PRO A 9 -5.36 -7.27 0.74
N TRP A 10 -4.05 -7.30 0.57
CA TRP A 10 -3.14 -6.42 1.28
C TRP A 10 -2.08 -5.84 0.35
N VAL A 11 -1.62 -4.64 0.68
CA VAL A 11 -0.50 -3.96 0.05
C VAL A 11 0.50 -3.55 1.13
N ARG A 12 1.78 -3.79 0.90
CA ARG A 12 2.88 -3.31 1.75
C ARG A 12 3.83 -2.45 0.95
N ARG A 13 4.15 -1.28 1.47
CA ARG A 13 5.25 -0.43 1.04
C ARG A 13 6.32 -0.43 2.14
N GLY A 14 7.36 -1.22 1.92
CA GLY A 14 8.55 -1.22 2.78
C GLY A 14 9.40 0.02 2.55
N TYR A 15 10.14 0.43 3.59
CA TYR A 15 10.99 1.62 3.51
C TYR A 15 12.11 1.41 2.49
N ASP A 16 12.92 0.36 2.68
CA ASP A 16 14.09 0.05 1.85
C ASP A 16 13.75 -0.77 0.59
N GLU A 17 12.49 -1.19 0.46
CA GLU A 17 12.04 -2.00 -0.66
C GLU A 17 11.90 -1.20 -1.94
N LYS A 18 12.29 -1.77 -3.08
CA LYS A 18 12.16 -1.09 -4.39
C LYS A 18 10.77 -1.26 -5.02
N ARG A 19 9.99 -2.22 -4.50
CA ARG A 19 8.70 -2.63 -5.05
C ARG A 19 7.68 -2.73 -3.93
N LEU A 20 6.43 -2.43 -4.27
CA LEU A 20 5.28 -2.76 -3.46
C LEU A 20 5.12 -4.27 -3.45
N TRP A 21 4.77 -4.82 -2.29
CA TRP A 21 4.36 -6.20 -2.16
C TRP A 21 2.87 -6.24 -1.99
N MET A 22 2.19 -7.17 -2.64
CA MET A 22 0.76 -7.33 -2.44
C MET A 22 0.33 -8.78 -2.63
N ALA A 23 -0.76 -9.16 -1.99
CA ALA A 23 -1.51 -10.36 -2.34
C ALA A 23 -3.00 -10.07 -2.31
N MET A 24 -3.74 -10.84 -3.10
CA MET A 24 -5.20 -10.77 -3.19
C MET A 24 -5.76 -12.19 -3.28
N PRO A 25 -7.05 -12.38 -2.99
CA PRO A 25 -7.74 -13.62 -3.31
C PRO A 25 -7.43 -14.09 -4.72
N TYR A 26 -7.25 -15.39 -4.91
CA TYR A 26 -6.99 -15.94 -6.23
C TYR A 26 -8.16 -15.62 -7.16
N MET A 27 -7.85 -15.01 -8.29
CA MET A 27 -8.81 -14.76 -9.37
C MET A 27 -8.22 -15.21 -10.72
N PRO A 28 -9.02 -15.85 -11.58
CA PRO A 28 -8.64 -16.07 -12.98
C PRO A 28 -8.18 -14.75 -13.61
N HIS A 29 -7.12 -14.81 -14.42
CA HIS A 29 -6.58 -13.64 -15.12
C HIS A 29 -6.15 -12.48 -14.22
N SER A 30 -5.74 -12.74 -12.96
CA SER A 30 -5.18 -11.74 -12.02
C SER A 30 -4.19 -10.77 -12.67
N ARG A 31 -3.29 -11.28 -13.52
CA ARG A 31 -2.31 -10.45 -14.24
C ARG A 31 -2.98 -9.47 -15.20
N ALA A 32 -3.97 -9.93 -15.97
CA ALA A 32 -4.69 -9.08 -16.91
C ALA A 32 -5.52 -8.02 -16.17
N TRP A 33 -6.13 -8.40 -15.05
CA TRP A 33 -6.82 -7.45 -14.18
C TRP A 33 -5.88 -6.34 -13.67
N LEU A 34 -4.67 -6.69 -13.22
CA LEU A 34 -3.67 -5.70 -12.81
C LEU A 34 -3.30 -4.73 -13.94
N HIS A 35 -3.12 -5.23 -15.18
CA HIS A 35 -2.86 -4.36 -16.33
C HIS A 35 -4.05 -3.43 -16.64
N GLY A 36 -5.28 -3.95 -16.54
CA GLY A 36 -6.48 -3.13 -16.73
C GLY A 36 -6.65 -2.05 -15.65
N ALA A 37 -6.32 -2.39 -14.40
CA ALA A 37 -6.48 -1.50 -13.25
C ALA A 37 -5.38 -0.41 -13.16
N LEU A 38 -4.12 -0.76 -13.44
CA LEU A 38 -2.98 0.13 -13.21
C LEU A 38 -2.37 0.70 -14.51
N GLY A 39 -2.89 0.29 -15.66
CA GLY A 39 -2.43 0.70 -16.99
C GLY A 39 -1.49 -0.31 -17.67
N GLU A 40 -1.38 -0.23 -19.00
CA GLU A 40 -0.69 -1.25 -19.80
C GLU A 40 0.82 -1.35 -19.52
N PHE A 41 1.47 -0.25 -19.12
CA PHE A 41 2.92 -0.18 -18.94
C PHE A 41 3.43 -0.73 -17.60
N ILE A 42 2.56 -1.25 -16.73
CA ILE A 42 3.01 -1.89 -15.50
C ILE A 42 3.78 -3.18 -15.78
N ARG A 43 4.69 -3.53 -14.87
CA ARG A 43 5.45 -4.81 -14.92
C ARG A 43 5.18 -5.66 -13.68
N PRO A 44 3.95 -6.16 -13.46
CA PRO A 44 3.64 -6.95 -12.27
C PRO A 44 4.43 -8.25 -12.31
N HIS A 45 5.07 -8.60 -11.20
CA HIS A 45 5.86 -9.81 -11.05
C HIS A 45 5.26 -10.68 -9.94
N TRP A 46 4.90 -11.93 -10.23
CA TRP A 46 4.46 -12.86 -9.19
C TRP A 46 5.67 -13.60 -8.63
N ASN A 47 6.10 -13.23 -7.44
CA ASN A 47 7.21 -13.84 -6.73
C ASN A 47 6.75 -15.12 -6.02
N ARG A 48 7.21 -16.27 -6.53
CA ARG A 48 6.98 -17.61 -5.98
C ARG A 48 8.10 -18.11 -5.07
N SER A 49 9.19 -17.36 -4.92
CA SER A 49 10.31 -17.76 -4.07
C SER A 49 10.06 -17.53 -2.57
N VAL A 50 8.97 -16.85 -2.24
CA VAL A 50 8.52 -16.57 -0.87
C VAL A 50 7.22 -17.33 -0.59
N SER A 51 7.00 -17.67 0.67
CA SER A 51 5.78 -18.35 1.13
C SER A 51 5.08 -17.50 2.20
N PRO A 52 3.81 -17.10 1.99
CA PRO A 52 3.05 -17.28 0.76
C PRO A 52 3.62 -16.46 -0.40
N GLY A 53 3.34 -16.88 -1.65
CA GLY A 53 3.71 -16.12 -2.84
C GLY A 53 3.01 -14.76 -2.86
N ARG A 54 3.61 -13.78 -3.57
CA ARG A 54 3.11 -12.40 -3.62
C ARG A 54 3.36 -11.75 -4.98
N TRP A 55 2.58 -10.72 -5.29
CA TRP A 55 2.88 -9.81 -6.39
C TRP A 55 3.86 -8.74 -5.94
N GLU A 56 4.69 -8.30 -6.89
CA GLU A 56 5.61 -7.19 -6.74
C GLU A 56 5.33 -6.16 -7.84
N ILE A 57 5.04 -4.92 -7.43
CA ILE A 57 4.60 -3.82 -8.30
C ILE A 57 5.51 -2.60 -8.06
N ALA A 58 5.70 -1.72 -9.04
CA ALA A 58 6.54 -0.54 -8.83
C ALA A 58 5.88 0.44 -7.83
N LYS A 59 6.69 1.05 -6.96
CA LYS A 59 6.26 1.99 -5.90
C LYS A 59 5.31 3.11 -6.37
N PRO A 60 5.52 3.75 -7.54
CA PRO A 60 4.64 4.83 -7.99
C PRO A 60 3.17 4.45 -8.18
N HIS A 61 2.84 3.15 -8.24
CA HIS A 61 1.46 2.69 -8.37
C HIS A 61 0.75 2.49 -7.03
N LEU A 62 1.34 2.92 -5.89
CA LEU A 62 0.79 2.62 -4.56
C LEU A 62 -0.67 3.03 -4.42
N LYS A 63 -0.97 4.30 -4.70
CA LYS A 63 -2.33 4.84 -4.57
C LYS A 63 -3.31 4.14 -5.51
N VAL A 64 -3.04 4.14 -6.82
CA VAL A 64 -3.93 3.50 -7.80
C VAL A 64 -4.13 2.00 -7.57
N LEU A 65 -3.12 1.29 -7.02
CA LEU A 65 -3.24 -0.11 -6.63
C LEU A 65 -4.17 -0.29 -5.45
N ILE A 66 -4.02 0.52 -4.40
CA ILE A 66 -4.88 0.49 -3.21
C ILE A 66 -6.32 0.78 -3.60
N GLU A 67 -6.54 1.85 -4.38
CA GLU A 67 -7.85 2.26 -4.87
C GLU A 67 -8.50 1.14 -5.69
N ALA A 68 -7.79 0.57 -6.66
CA ALA A 68 -8.30 -0.52 -7.48
C ALA A 68 -8.66 -1.78 -6.66
N LEU A 69 -7.85 -2.13 -5.66
CA LEU A 69 -8.12 -3.27 -4.78
C LEU A 69 -9.33 -3.00 -3.89
N ALA A 70 -9.43 -1.82 -3.28
CA ALA A 70 -10.57 -1.44 -2.46
C ALA A 70 -11.86 -1.44 -3.30
N SER A 71 -11.85 -0.83 -4.48
CA SER A 71 -13.01 -0.83 -5.38
C SER A 71 -13.44 -2.23 -5.82
N HIS A 72 -12.50 -3.17 -6.00
CA HIS A 72 -12.82 -4.52 -6.48
C HIS A 72 -13.21 -5.49 -5.35
N PHE A 73 -12.53 -5.44 -4.20
CA PHE A 73 -12.70 -6.39 -3.10
C PHE A 73 -13.49 -5.81 -1.91
N GLY A 74 -13.90 -4.54 -1.98
CA GLY A 74 -14.63 -3.84 -0.92
C GLY A 74 -13.70 -3.15 0.09
N GLU A 75 -12.58 -3.78 0.44
CA GLU A 75 -11.58 -3.22 1.35
C GLU A 75 -10.20 -3.86 1.15
N VAL A 76 -9.14 -3.14 1.53
CA VAL A 76 -7.74 -3.59 1.44
C VAL A 76 -6.96 -3.16 2.68
N ASP A 77 -6.11 -4.07 3.20
CA ASP A 77 -5.15 -3.74 4.25
C ASP A 77 -3.91 -3.08 3.65
N VAL A 78 -3.49 -1.93 4.19
CA VAL A 78 -2.33 -1.18 3.71
C VAL A 78 -1.30 -1.02 4.81
N TYR A 79 -0.09 -1.53 4.58
CA TYR A 79 1.03 -1.52 5.52
C TYR A 79 2.15 -0.62 5.01
N LEU A 80 2.54 0.38 5.80
CA LEU A 80 3.48 1.43 5.37
C LEU A 80 4.58 1.61 6.40
N GLU A 81 5.83 1.44 5.97
CA GLU A 81 6.99 1.63 6.84
C GLU A 81 7.58 3.04 6.69
N PHE A 82 7.87 3.68 7.81
CA PHE A 82 8.46 5.01 7.88
C PHE A 82 9.76 4.98 8.69
N SER A 83 10.68 5.89 8.41
CA SER A 83 11.86 6.07 9.25
C SER A 83 11.49 6.71 10.58
N THR A 84 12.20 6.38 11.66
CA THR A 84 12.13 7.12 12.93
C THR A 84 13.07 8.33 12.96
N THR A 85 14.00 8.43 12.00
CA THR A 85 15.10 9.41 12.02
C THR A 85 15.14 10.33 10.79
N GLU A 86 14.50 9.95 9.68
CA GLU A 86 14.45 10.75 8.46
C GLU A 86 13.58 11.98 8.70
N GLN A 87 14.19 13.16 8.66
CA GLN A 87 13.49 14.43 8.86
C GLN A 87 12.68 14.80 7.60
N CYS A 88 11.49 15.33 7.81
CA CYS A 88 10.66 15.88 6.74
C CYS A 88 11.33 17.14 6.16
N HIS A 89 11.48 17.21 4.84
CA HIS A 89 11.97 18.42 4.17
C HIS A 89 10.77 19.26 3.69
N GLU A 90 10.93 20.57 3.52
CA GLU A 90 9.90 21.46 2.94
C GLU A 90 9.26 20.92 1.65
N LYS A 91 10.04 20.24 0.81
CA LYS A 91 9.56 19.62 -0.43
C LYS A 91 8.51 18.53 -0.19
N CYS A 92 8.54 17.85 0.95
CA CYS A 92 7.52 16.87 1.32
C CYS A 92 6.17 17.53 1.64
N GLN A 93 6.19 18.74 2.21
CA GLN A 93 4.95 19.46 2.53
C GLN A 93 4.19 19.88 1.28
N THR A 94 4.89 20.11 0.17
CA THR A 94 4.28 20.47 -1.12
C THR A 94 4.30 19.31 -2.12
N ALA A 95 4.63 18.09 -1.70
CA ALA A 95 4.71 16.94 -2.58
C ALA A 95 3.30 16.44 -2.96
N GLY A 96 3.07 16.20 -4.24
CA GLY A 96 1.81 15.65 -4.76
C GLY A 96 1.82 14.13 -5.01
N GLY A 97 2.92 13.43 -4.73
CA GLY A 97 3.04 11.98 -4.92
C GLY A 97 2.83 11.19 -3.64
N ASP A 98 2.71 9.86 -3.73
CA ASP A 98 2.25 9.01 -2.63
C ASP A 98 3.34 8.08 -2.04
N ASP A 99 4.57 8.55 -1.91
CA ASP A 99 5.68 7.74 -1.37
C ASP A 99 6.41 8.44 -0.21
N CYS A 100 5.64 8.92 0.76
CA CYS A 100 6.20 9.50 1.98
C CYS A 100 6.84 8.42 2.87
N THR A 101 8.13 8.55 3.17
CA THR A 101 8.89 7.65 4.07
C THR A 101 9.37 8.31 5.36
N CYS A 102 9.17 9.64 5.50
CA CYS A 102 9.71 10.39 6.64
C CYS A 102 9.11 10.03 8.00
N SER A 103 9.83 10.41 9.06
CA SER A 103 9.39 10.33 10.47
C SER A 103 8.09 11.09 10.77
N CYS A 104 7.71 12.01 9.88
CA CYS A 104 6.40 12.66 9.84
C CYS A 104 5.24 11.67 9.66
N ARG A 105 5.51 10.46 9.12
CA ARG A 105 4.53 9.40 8.82
C ARG A 105 3.37 9.85 7.93
N GLY A 106 3.61 10.82 7.06
CA GLY A 106 2.61 11.40 6.18
C GLY A 106 1.77 12.53 6.80
N GLU A 107 1.94 12.85 8.09
CA GLU A 107 1.15 13.91 8.77
C GLU A 107 1.40 15.31 8.20
N GLN A 108 2.58 15.51 7.63
CA GLN A 108 2.99 16.79 7.03
C GLN A 108 3.10 16.69 5.51
N HIS A 109 2.80 15.55 4.92
CA HIS A 109 3.00 15.32 3.49
C HIS A 109 1.85 15.93 2.69
N GLY A 110 2.16 16.67 1.63
CA GLY A 110 1.15 17.33 0.78
C GLY A 110 0.22 18.28 1.55
N GLY A 111 0.69 18.90 2.63
CA GLY A 111 -0.14 19.75 3.48
C GLY A 111 -1.04 18.99 4.46
N GLY A 112 -0.74 17.71 4.71
CA GLY A 112 -1.48 16.85 5.65
C GLY A 112 -2.69 16.14 5.04
N THR A 113 -2.91 16.29 3.74
CA THR A 113 -4.05 15.66 3.03
C THR A 113 -3.76 14.24 2.57
N TYR A 114 -2.54 13.74 2.84
CA TYR A 114 -2.06 12.48 2.26
C TYR A 114 -2.91 11.25 2.62
N TRP A 115 -3.56 11.26 3.80
CA TRP A 115 -4.37 10.14 4.32
C TRP A 115 -5.80 10.52 4.71
N THR A 116 -6.31 11.70 4.33
CA THR A 116 -7.58 12.20 4.90
C THR A 116 -8.77 11.30 4.61
N GLU A 117 -8.72 10.55 3.51
CA GLU A 117 -9.77 9.62 3.14
C GLU A 117 -9.58 8.21 3.74
N TRP A 118 -8.45 7.88 4.37
CA TRP A 118 -8.15 6.50 4.79
C TRP A 118 -8.31 6.28 6.28
N LEU A 119 -9.01 5.23 6.67
CA LEU A 119 -9.21 4.91 8.08
C LEU A 119 -7.98 4.19 8.68
N MET A 120 -7.35 4.83 9.66
CA MET A 120 -6.30 4.20 10.46
C MET A 120 -6.92 3.19 11.43
N VAL A 121 -6.45 1.94 11.42
CA VAL A 121 -7.06 0.86 12.22
C VAL A 121 -6.11 0.23 13.24
N ARG A 122 -4.83 0.56 13.18
CA ARG A 122 -3.85 0.20 14.20
C ARG A 122 -2.96 1.40 14.46
N GLU A 123 -2.94 1.84 15.71
CA GLU A 123 -1.96 2.76 16.23
C GLU A 123 -1.09 2.02 17.26
N GLY A 124 0.22 2.04 17.03
CA GLY A 124 1.20 1.36 17.87
C GLY A 124 2.55 1.34 17.17
N VAL A 125 3.60 1.80 17.86
CA VAL A 125 4.95 1.86 17.29
C VAL A 125 5.57 0.47 17.31
N LEU A 126 5.42 -0.27 16.20
CA LEU A 126 6.24 -1.46 15.97
C LEU A 126 7.59 -1.00 15.43
N ILE A 127 8.62 -1.05 16.29
CA ILE A 127 9.99 -0.70 15.91
C ILE A 127 10.59 -1.88 15.13
N GLY A 128 10.78 -1.69 13.83
CA GLY A 128 11.52 -2.63 12.99
C GLY A 128 13.04 -2.52 13.19
N PRO A 129 13.84 -3.26 12.41
CA PRO A 129 15.29 -3.07 12.35
C PRO A 129 15.66 -1.59 12.16
N VAL A 130 16.71 -1.13 12.84
CA VAL A 130 17.27 0.25 12.86
C VAL A 130 16.30 1.34 12.40
N GLY A 131 15.46 1.80 13.33
CA GLY A 131 14.74 3.07 13.20
C GLY A 131 13.64 3.08 12.15
N ARG A 132 12.74 2.09 12.20
CA ARG A 132 11.55 1.99 11.34
C ARG A 132 10.27 1.84 12.16
N VAL A 133 9.16 2.41 11.69
CA VAL A 133 7.81 2.26 12.25
C VAL A 133 6.84 1.87 11.15
N GLU A 134 5.97 0.90 11.41
CA GLU A 134 4.88 0.54 10.50
C GLU A 134 3.55 1.19 10.93
N ARG A 135 2.79 1.72 9.97
CA ARG A 135 1.35 2.05 10.12
C ARG A 135 0.51 1.09 9.30
N HIS A 136 -0.68 0.77 9.81
CA HIS A 136 -1.67 -0.07 9.14
C HIS A 136 -3.00 0.67 9.00
N TYR A 137 -3.43 0.79 7.75
CA TYR A 137 -4.69 1.39 7.34
C TYR A 137 -5.60 0.33 6.73
N ILE A 138 -6.91 0.53 6.86
CA ILE A 138 -7.90 -0.16 6.02
C ILE A 138 -8.48 0.89 5.09
N VAL A 139 -8.39 0.62 3.79
CA VAL A 139 -9.00 1.47 2.77
C VAL A 139 -10.22 0.74 2.23
N ARG A 140 -11.37 1.40 2.29
CA ARG A 140 -12.64 0.81 1.85
C ARG A 140 -13.09 1.42 0.54
N SER A 141 -13.94 0.69 -0.19
CA SER A 141 -14.50 1.16 -1.45
C SER A 141 -15.28 2.49 -1.29
N GLU A 142 -15.93 2.72 -0.15
CA GLU A 142 -16.64 3.97 0.14
C GLU A 142 -15.73 5.19 0.30
N ASP A 143 -14.45 4.96 0.62
CA ASP A 143 -13.46 6.00 0.89
C ASP A 143 -12.71 6.44 -0.39
N VAL A 144 -12.84 5.68 -1.48
CA VAL A 144 -12.09 5.88 -2.73
C VAL A 144 -12.93 6.59 -3.82
N CYS A 145 -14.26 6.46 -3.76
CA CYS A 145 -15.18 6.89 -4.82
C CYS A 145 -15.84 8.27 -4.59
N ARG A 146 -15.14 9.24 -3.98
CA ARG A 146 -15.66 10.62 -3.79
C ARG A 146 -15.02 11.65 -4.71
#